data_AF-Q97K28-F1
#
_entry.id   AF-Q97K28-F1
#
_cell.length_a   1.000
_cell.length_b   1.000
_cell.length_c   1.000
_cell.angle_alpha   90.00
_cell.angle_beta   90.00
_cell.angle_gamma   90.00
#
_symmetry.space_group_name_H-M   'P 1'
#
loop_
_entity.id
_entity.type
_entity.pdbx_description
1 polymer ?
#
loop_
_entity_poly.entity_id
_entity_poly.type
_entity_poly.pdbx_seq_one_letter_code
_entity_poly.pdbx_strand_id
1 'polypeptide(L)'
;MNLSKLVIIIKAKKITFLILLVIFCTSFSGCNELIDKKKPFNFYYTNLLAKSFVKEKALKFSLIDTSYYKNHNLTATEIDTIRDFLVHLKKHNYINKPSKLPAKPMYRLFLTFSNSKFVIDVYDENYAAVYPWDGYYPKDFLNIKDIPPSCNPYNFCTYIIPR
;
A
#
# COMPACT_ATOMS: atom_id res chain seq x y z
N MET A 1 -46.47 -40.84 37.40
CA MET A 1 -46.00 -40.16 36.16
C MET A 1 -45.47 -41.23 35.21
N ASN A 2 -46.06 -41.38 34.02
CA ASN A 2 -45.90 -42.58 33.19
C ASN A 2 -44.49 -42.69 32.58
N LEU A 3 -43.80 -43.82 32.78
CA LEU A 3 -42.42 -44.07 32.32
C LEU A 3 -42.24 -43.78 30.81
N SER A 4 -43.27 -44.07 30.02
CA SER A 4 -43.30 -43.82 28.58
C SER A 4 -43.17 -42.34 28.22
N LYS A 5 -43.79 -41.43 28.99
CA LYS A 5 -43.71 -39.98 28.76
C LYS A 5 -42.31 -39.44 29.09
N LEU A 6 -41.65 -39.99 30.11
CA LEU A 6 -40.30 -39.57 30.52
C LEU A 6 -39.25 -39.93 29.45
N VAL A 7 -39.34 -41.12 28.85
CA VAL A 7 -38.44 -41.56 27.77
C VAL A 7 -38.58 -40.70 26.52
N ILE A 8 -39.80 -40.29 26.17
CA ILE A 8 -40.07 -39.40 25.03
C ILE A 8 -39.48 -38.01 25.28
N ILE A 9 -39.63 -37.46 26.50
CA ILE A 9 -39.07 -36.16 26.87
C ILE A 9 -37.53 -36.17 26.83
N ILE A 10 -36.90 -37.26 27.29
CA ILE A 10 -35.43 -37.42 27.24
C ILE A 10 -34.94 -37.53 25.80
N LYS A 11 -35.64 -38.27 24.94
CA LYS A 11 -35.33 -38.35 23.49
C LYS A 11 -35.50 -36.98 22.82
N ALA A 12 -36.58 -36.25 23.11
CA ALA A 12 -36.82 -34.92 22.56
C ALA A 12 -35.72 -33.93 22.97
N LYS A 13 -35.32 -33.89 24.24
CA LYS A 13 -34.21 -33.03 24.73
C LYS A 13 -32.87 -33.35 24.07
N LYS A 14 -32.56 -34.63 23.81
CA LYS A 14 -31.35 -35.05 23.09
C LYS A 14 -31.37 -34.59 21.62
N ILE A 15 -32.54 -34.64 20.97
CA ILE A 15 -32.71 -34.16 19.59
C ILE A 15 -32.57 -32.64 19.54
N THR A 16 -33.17 -31.90 20.47
CA THR A 16 -33.03 -30.43 20.55
C THR A 16 -31.58 -30.02 20.78
N PHE A 17 -30.84 -30.73 21.64
CA PHE A 17 -29.41 -30.47 21.88
C PHE A 17 -28.56 -30.73 20.62
N LEU A 18 -28.86 -31.81 19.88
CA LEU A 18 -28.17 -32.12 18.62
C LEU A 18 -28.39 -31.03 17.56
N ILE A 19 -29.62 -30.51 17.45
CA ILE A 19 -29.95 -29.41 16.53
C ILE A 19 -29.19 -28.14 16.91
N LEU A 20 -29.10 -27.82 18.21
CA LEU A 20 -28.37 -26.64 18.69
C LEU A 20 -26.87 -26.74 18.41
N LEU A 21 -26.29 -27.93 18.56
CA LEU A 21 -24.89 -28.21 18.27
C LEU A 21 -24.58 -28.04 16.77
N VAL A 22 -25.47 -28.53 15.90
CA VAL A 22 -25.33 -28.37 14.45
C VAL A 22 -25.39 -26.90 14.04
N ILE A 23 -26.34 -26.13 14.59
CA ILE A 23 -26.45 -24.68 14.33
C ILE A 23 -25.18 -23.94 14.80
N PHE A 24 -24.64 -24.30 15.96
CA PHE A 24 -23.41 -23.73 16.48
C PHE A 24 -22.19 -24.04 15.59
N CYS A 25 -22.08 -25.28 15.10
CA CYS A 25 -21.03 -25.68 14.16
C CYS A 25 -21.13 -24.97 12.80
N THR A 26 -22.34 -24.77 12.26
CA THR A 26 -22.53 -24.03 11.00
C THR A 26 -22.26 -22.53 11.14
N SER A 27 -22.38 -21.97 12.35
CA SER A 27 -22.15 -20.54 12.60
C SER A 27 -20.67 -20.15 12.60
N PHE A 28 -19.77 -21.12 12.83
CA PHE A 28 -18.32 -20.93 12.75
C PHE A 28 -17.73 -21.26 11.38
N SER A 29 -18.56 -21.69 10.43
CA SER A 29 -18.16 -21.92 9.03
C SER A 29 -18.22 -20.63 8.21
N GLY A 30 -17.79 -19.52 8.81
CA GLY A 30 -17.51 -18.29 8.07
C GLY A 30 -16.32 -18.58 7.16
N CYS A 31 -16.61 -18.82 5.88
CA CYS A 31 -15.62 -19.09 4.87
C CYS A 31 -14.62 -17.91 4.82
N ASN A 32 -13.43 -18.12 5.36
CA ASN A 32 -12.28 -17.27 5.09
C ASN A 32 -11.82 -17.59 3.67
N GLU A 33 -12.60 -17.19 2.67
CA GLU A 33 -11.95 -16.74 1.45
C GLU A 33 -11.15 -15.52 1.88
N LEU A 34 -9.89 -15.75 2.23
CA LEU A 34 -8.83 -14.78 2.07
C LEU A 34 -8.94 -14.37 0.61
N ILE A 35 -9.78 -13.37 0.34
CA ILE A 35 -10.00 -12.85 -1.00
C ILE A 35 -8.60 -12.47 -1.45
N ASP A 36 -8.05 -13.26 -2.36
CA ASP A 36 -6.77 -13.01 -2.99
C ASP A 36 -7.03 -11.81 -3.91
N LYS A 37 -7.18 -10.63 -3.27
CA LYS A 37 -7.50 -9.38 -3.92
C LYS A 37 -6.27 -9.07 -4.75
N LYS A 38 -6.30 -9.50 -5.99
CA LYS A 38 -5.25 -9.16 -6.94
C LYS A 38 -5.28 -7.65 -7.10
N LYS A 39 -4.10 -7.04 -7.00
CA LYS A 39 -3.93 -5.63 -7.27
C LYS A 39 -4.48 -5.35 -8.68
N PRO A 40 -5.36 -4.35 -8.84
CA PRO A 40 -6.09 -4.16 -10.11
C PRO A 40 -5.15 -3.77 -11.25
N PHE A 41 -4.15 -2.92 -10.99
CA PHE A 41 -3.18 -2.45 -11.98
C PHE A 41 -1.80 -2.20 -11.33
N ASN A 42 -0.73 -2.18 -12.13
CA ASN A 42 0.65 -1.92 -11.68
C ASN A 42 0.98 -0.43 -11.43
N PHE A 43 0.00 0.46 -11.59
CA PHE A 43 0.07 1.91 -11.31
C PHE A 43 -0.98 2.35 -10.28
N TYR A 44 -1.59 1.40 -9.56
CA TYR A 44 -2.73 1.65 -8.69
C TYR A 44 -2.42 2.68 -7.59
N TYR A 45 -1.27 2.54 -6.92
CA TYR A 45 -0.86 3.45 -5.84
C TYR A 45 -0.36 4.79 -6.36
N THR A 46 0.34 4.82 -7.49
CA THR A 46 0.73 6.06 -8.17
C THR A 46 -0.50 6.86 -8.58
N ASN A 47 -1.56 6.21 -9.07
CA ASN A 47 -2.83 6.87 -9.38
C ASN A 47 -3.53 7.42 -8.11
N LEU A 48 -3.53 6.66 -7.01
CA LEU A 48 -4.07 7.17 -5.74
C LEU A 48 -3.29 8.38 -5.23
N LEU A 49 -1.95 8.35 -5.33
CA LEU A 49 -1.09 9.48 -4.98
C LEU A 49 -1.39 10.70 -5.85
N ALA A 50 -1.49 10.53 -7.17
CA ALA A 50 -1.83 11.62 -8.09
C ALA A 50 -3.21 12.23 -7.76
N LYS A 51 -4.21 11.39 -7.44
CA LYS A 51 -5.53 11.85 -6.98
C LYS A 51 -5.45 12.64 -5.68
N SER A 52 -4.62 12.24 -4.73
CA SER A 52 -4.41 12.99 -3.48
C SER A 52 -3.88 14.39 -3.76
N PHE A 53 -2.91 14.53 -4.68
CA PHE A 53 -2.38 15.84 -5.09
C PHE A 53 -3.41 16.75 -5.78
N VAL A 54 -4.37 16.17 -6.51
CA VAL A 54 -5.46 16.93 -7.14
C VAL A 54 -6.47 17.40 -6.10
N LYS A 55 -6.74 16.55 -5.09
CA LYS A 55 -7.77 16.83 -4.08
C LYS A 55 -7.33 17.87 -3.06
N GLU A 56 -6.08 17.83 -2.62
CA GLU A 56 -5.58 18.68 -1.55
C GLU A 56 -4.06 18.89 -1.63
N LYS A 57 -3.57 19.90 -0.91
CA LYS A 57 -2.13 20.10 -0.73
C LYS A 57 -1.58 19.08 0.28
N ALA A 58 -0.38 18.56 0.03
CA ALA A 58 0.31 17.72 1.00
C ALA A 58 0.59 18.52 2.28
N LEU A 59 0.25 17.94 3.44
CA LEU A 59 0.42 18.57 4.76
C LEU A 59 1.88 18.54 5.21
N LYS A 60 2.55 17.42 4.93
CA LYS A 60 3.97 17.24 5.25
C LYS A 60 4.60 16.43 4.16
N PHE A 61 5.78 16.88 3.74
CA PHE A 61 6.63 16.09 2.87
C PHE A 61 8.04 16.10 3.45
N SER A 62 8.57 14.92 3.76
CA SER A 62 9.96 14.73 4.20
C SER A 62 10.75 13.77 3.31
N LEU A 63 11.99 14.13 3.00
CA LEU A 63 12.98 13.32 2.31
C LEU A 63 13.99 12.76 3.32
N ILE A 64 14.26 11.45 3.27
CA ILE A 64 15.25 10.79 4.12
C ILE A 64 16.31 10.09 3.26
N ASP A 65 17.58 10.39 3.50
CA ASP A 65 18.69 9.56 3.06
C ASP A 65 18.71 8.30 3.93
N THR A 66 18.60 7.12 3.33
CA THR A 66 18.47 5.91 4.15
C THR A 66 19.79 5.37 4.68
N SER A 67 20.94 5.80 4.15
CA SER A 67 22.26 5.40 4.62
C SER A 67 22.68 6.20 5.84
N TYR A 68 22.51 7.52 5.80
CA TYR A 68 22.95 8.44 6.86
C TYR A 68 21.81 8.97 7.73
N TYR A 69 20.55 8.61 7.42
CA TYR A 69 19.34 9.07 8.11
C TYR A 69 19.21 10.59 8.19
N LYS A 70 19.87 11.32 7.27
CA LYS A 70 19.68 12.76 7.07
C LYS A 70 18.24 12.99 6.60
N ASN A 71 17.56 13.94 7.21
CA ASN A 71 16.17 14.27 6.92
C ASN A 71 16.05 15.72 6.45
N HIS A 72 15.23 15.95 5.43
CA HIS A 72 14.89 17.27 4.92
C HIS A 72 13.37 17.40 4.81
N ASN A 73 12.80 18.45 5.41
CA ASN A 73 11.40 18.80 5.18
C ASN A 73 11.31 19.68 3.94
N LEU A 74 10.47 19.28 2.99
CA LEU A 74 10.39 19.93 1.68
C LEU A 74 9.53 21.19 1.71
N THR A 75 9.97 22.18 0.96
CA THR A 75 9.27 23.43 0.65
C THR A 75 8.19 23.22 -0.41
N ALA A 76 7.30 24.20 -0.60
CA ALA A 76 6.22 24.11 -1.57
C ALA A 76 6.72 23.90 -3.02
N THR A 77 7.78 24.60 -3.43
CA THR A 77 8.38 24.49 -4.77
C THR A 77 9.01 23.12 -5.02
N GLU A 78 9.66 22.55 -3.99
CA GLU A 78 10.21 21.19 -4.05
C GLU A 78 9.09 20.14 -4.14
N ILE A 79 7.95 20.36 -3.47
CA ILE A 79 6.77 19.49 -3.61
C ILE A 79 6.21 19.55 -5.05
N ASP A 80 6.21 20.73 -5.68
CA ASP A 80 5.77 20.88 -7.07
C ASP A 80 6.66 20.07 -8.03
N THR A 81 7.96 19.93 -7.74
CA THR A 81 8.86 19.07 -8.53
C THR A 81 8.41 17.61 -8.53
N ILE A 82 7.89 17.11 -7.40
CA ILE A 82 7.34 15.76 -7.29
C ILE A 82 5.96 15.65 -7.97
N ARG A 83 5.19 16.74 -8.03
CA ARG A 83 3.98 16.77 -8.85
C ARG A 83 4.34 16.66 -10.33
N ASP A 84 5.34 17.41 -10.78
CA ASP A 84 5.81 17.38 -12.17
C ASP A 84 6.34 16.01 -12.55
N PHE A 85 7.03 15.32 -11.64
CA PHE A 85 7.41 13.92 -11.82
C PHE A 85 6.21 13.04 -12.20
N LEU A 86 5.11 13.12 -11.44
CA LEU A 86 3.92 12.31 -11.67
C LEU A 86 3.26 12.62 -13.02
N VAL A 87 3.32 13.88 -13.47
CA VAL A 87 2.79 14.31 -14.78
C VAL A 87 3.60 13.73 -15.94
N HIS A 88 4.92 13.54 -15.76
CA HIS A 88 5.80 13.00 -16.79
C HIS A 88 5.76 11.46 -16.90
N LEU A 89 5.13 10.76 -15.96
CA LEU A 89 4.98 9.31 -16.01
C LEU A 89 4.07 8.88 -17.17
N LYS A 90 4.59 8.01 -18.03
CA LYS A 90 3.91 7.37 -19.15
C LYS A 90 3.69 5.88 -18.87
N LYS A 91 2.89 5.23 -19.72
CA LYS A 91 2.52 3.81 -19.55
C LYS A 91 3.73 2.89 -19.43
N HIS A 92 4.80 3.12 -20.19
CA HIS A 92 6.00 2.28 -20.17
C HIS A 92 6.88 2.48 -18.93
N ASN A 93 6.68 3.55 -18.15
CA ASN A 93 7.37 3.73 -16.88
C ASN A 93 6.92 2.72 -15.84
N TYR A 94 5.68 2.24 -15.90
CA TYR A 94 5.13 1.27 -14.94
C TYR A 94 5.60 -0.15 -15.28
N ILE A 95 6.46 -0.70 -14.43
CA ILE A 95 7.11 -1.99 -14.64
C ILE A 95 6.78 -2.98 -13.52
N ASN A 96 7.05 -4.26 -13.78
CA ASN A 96 7.12 -5.25 -12.72
C ASN A 96 8.38 -5.03 -11.88
N LYS A 97 8.42 -5.62 -10.68
CA LYS A 97 9.60 -5.57 -9.81
C LYS A 97 10.88 -5.97 -10.58
N PRO A 98 11.88 -5.08 -10.71
CA PRO A 98 13.13 -5.41 -11.37
C PRO A 98 13.84 -6.59 -10.69
N SER A 99 14.48 -7.45 -11.46
CA SER A 99 15.25 -8.59 -10.94
C SER A 99 16.50 -8.14 -10.17
N LYS A 100 17.14 -7.06 -10.64
CA LYS A 100 18.33 -6.45 -10.03
C LYS A 100 17.97 -5.13 -9.36
N LEU A 101 17.19 -5.19 -8.28
CA LEU A 101 16.86 -4.01 -7.48
C LEU A 101 17.72 -4.00 -6.19
N PRO A 102 18.34 -2.87 -5.82
CA PRO A 102 19.03 -2.76 -4.53
C PRO A 102 18.11 -3.14 -3.37
N ALA A 103 18.66 -3.82 -2.36
CA ALA A 103 17.88 -4.29 -1.21
C ALA A 103 17.23 -3.14 -0.42
N LYS A 104 17.92 -1.98 -0.37
CA LYS A 104 17.47 -0.77 0.31
C LYS A 104 17.43 0.39 -0.68
N PRO A 105 16.38 1.22 -0.68
CA PRO A 105 16.35 2.43 -1.49
C PRO A 105 17.38 3.44 -0.98
N MET A 106 17.99 4.21 -1.87
CA MET A 106 18.93 5.27 -1.54
C MET A 106 18.26 6.40 -0.75
N TYR A 107 17.08 6.80 -1.21
CA TYR A 107 16.27 7.84 -0.59
C TYR A 107 14.83 7.36 -0.37
N ARG A 108 14.19 7.92 0.65
CA ARG A 108 12.78 7.70 0.92
C ARG A 108 12.06 9.02 1.14
N LEU A 109 11.05 9.24 0.32
CA LEU A 109 10.16 10.39 0.36
C LEU A 109 8.88 9.96 1.08
N PHE A 110 8.45 10.74 2.08
CA PHE A 110 7.19 10.53 2.78
C PHE A 110 6.27 11.71 2.51
N LEU A 111 5.08 11.41 2.00
CA LEU A 111 4.04 12.39 1.71
C LEU A 111 2.84 12.14 2.61
N THR A 112 2.52 13.07 3.48
CA THR A 112 1.36 13.00 4.37
C THR A 112 0.29 13.95 3.87
N PHE A 113 -0.87 13.38 3.61
CA PHE A 113 -2.14 14.01 3.28
C PHE A 113 -3.08 13.92 4.51
N SER A 114 -4.26 14.52 4.44
CA SER A 114 -5.22 14.52 5.56
C SER A 114 -5.58 13.10 6.01
N ASN A 115 -5.88 12.22 5.05
CA ASN A 115 -6.37 10.86 5.31
C ASN A 115 -5.47 9.76 4.72
N SER A 116 -4.30 10.10 4.21
CA SER A 116 -3.42 9.12 3.58
C SER A 116 -1.96 9.51 3.72
N LYS A 117 -1.09 8.50 3.71
CA LYS A 117 0.35 8.72 3.69
C LYS A 117 0.98 7.81 2.65
N PHE A 118 1.77 8.40 1.78
CA PHE A 118 2.48 7.72 0.71
C PHE A 118 3.98 7.75 0.93
N VAL A 119 4.63 6.76 0.34
CA VAL A 119 6.07 6.60 0.32
C VAL A 119 6.52 6.46 -1.13
N ILE A 120 7.54 7.22 -1.50
CA ILE A 120 8.30 7.00 -2.72
C ILE A 120 9.70 6.55 -2.32
N ASP A 121 10.01 5.30 -2.63
CA ASP A 121 11.35 4.74 -2.50
C ASP A 121 12.12 5.02 -3.78
N VAL A 122 13.29 5.65 -3.68
CA VAL A 122 14.18 5.91 -4.82
C VAL A 122 15.42 5.04 -4.65
N TYR A 123 15.63 4.11 -5.58
CA TYR A 123 16.70 3.11 -5.47
C TYR A 123 17.99 3.59 -6.12
N ASP A 124 17.89 4.09 -7.35
CA ASP A 124 18.98 4.58 -8.17
C ASP A 124 18.42 5.50 -9.27
N GLU A 125 19.25 5.89 -10.24
CA GLU A 125 18.89 6.71 -11.39
C GLU A 125 17.81 6.08 -12.31
N ASN A 126 17.58 4.78 -12.20
CA ASN A 126 16.71 4.01 -13.08
C ASN A 126 15.39 3.62 -12.39
N TYR A 127 15.38 3.39 -11.08
CA TYR A 127 14.23 2.78 -10.40
C TYR A 127 13.72 3.54 -9.19
N ALA A 128 12.40 3.68 -9.15
CA ALA A 128 11.64 4.13 -7.97
C ALA A 128 10.46 3.21 -7.69
N ALA A 129 9.88 3.30 -6.50
CA ALA A 129 8.65 2.62 -6.16
C ALA A 129 7.69 3.47 -5.34
N VAL A 130 6.38 3.37 -5.60
CA VAL A 130 5.33 4.14 -4.94
C VAL A 130 4.37 3.21 -4.21
N TYR A 131 4.05 3.54 -2.97
CA TYR A 131 3.10 2.78 -2.15
C TYR A 131 2.58 3.60 -0.97
N PRO A 132 1.38 3.31 -0.45
CA PRO A 132 0.93 3.89 0.81
C PRO A 132 1.68 3.25 1.99
N TRP A 133 1.86 4.00 3.06
CA TRP A 133 2.62 3.56 4.24
C TRP A 133 2.08 2.26 4.88
N ASP A 134 0.79 2.01 4.72
CA ASP A 134 -0.01 0.87 5.20
C ASP A 134 -0.54 -0.01 4.05
N GLY A 135 0.12 0.03 2.90
CA GLY A 135 -0.31 -0.68 1.69
C GLY A 135 -0.29 -2.20 1.81
N TYR A 136 -1.43 -2.82 1.49
CA TYR A 136 -1.58 -4.27 1.43
C TYR A 136 -1.04 -4.91 0.15
N TYR A 137 -1.14 -4.23 -1.00
CA TYR A 137 -0.66 -4.75 -2.27
C TYR A 137 0.85 -4.50 -2.45
N PRO A 138 1.52 -5.24 -3.35
CA PRO A 138 2.89 -4.93 -3.75
C PRO A 138 3.04 -3.48 -4.22
N LYS A 139 4.24 -2.90 -4.11
CA LYS A 139 4.54 -1.53 -4.55
C LYS A 139 4.33 -1.35 -6.06
N ASP A 140 4.01 -0.14 -6.50
CA ASP A 140 4.15 0.23 -7.91
C ASP A 140 5.64 0.44 -8.19
N PHE A 141 6.22 -0.32 -9.12
CA PHE A 141 7.61 -0.11 -9.53
C PHE A 141 7.67 0.72 -10.81
N LEU A 142 8.59 1.67 -10.84
CA LEU A 142 8.74 2.65 -11.89
C LEU A 142 10.15 2.59 -12.48
N ASN A 143 10.26 2.52 -13.80
CA ASN A 143 11.45 2.92 -14.52
C ASN A 143 11.40 4.44 -14.70
N ILE A 144 12.39 5.15 -14.16
CA ILE A 144 12.46 6.61 -14.16
C ILE A 144 13.58 7.16 -15.05
N LYS A 145 14.26 6.30 -15.82
CA LYS A 145 15.44 6.67 -16.62
C LYS A 145 15.15 7.76 -17.66
N ASP A 146 13.95 7.77 -18.24
CA ASP A 146 13.54 8.72 -19.27
C ASP A 146 12.75 9.92 -18.72
N ILE A 147 12.63 10.05 -17.40
CA ILE A 147 12.03 11.22 -16.77
C ILE A 147 13.00 12.40 -16.87
N PRO A 148 12.53 13.61 -17.26
CA PRO A 148 13.39 14.78 -17.37
C PRO A 148 14.20 15.04 -16.09
N PRO A 149 15.49 15.40 -16.20
CA PRO A 149 16.34 15.55 -15.03
C PRO A 149 15.83 16.52 -13.96
N SER A 150 15.10 17.56 -14.38
CA SER A 150 14.52 18.58 -13.49
C SER A 150 13.44 18.05 -12.55
N CYS A 151 12.75 16.96 -12.93
CA CYS A 151 11.71 16.33 -12.12
C CYS A 151 11.99 14.85 -11.85
N ASN A 152 13.18 14.35 -12.20
CA ASN A 152 13.57 12.99 -11.88
C ASN A 152 13.79 12.86 -10.35
N PRO A 153 13.13 11.90 -9.68
CA PRO A 153 13.19 11.82 -8.22
C PRO A 153 14.59 11.45 -7.69
N TYR A 154 15.42 10.75 -8.46
CA TYR A 154 16.82 10.52 -8.09
C TYR A 154 17.61 11.82 -8.08
N ASN A 155 17.61 12.56 -9.20
CA ASN A 155 18.33 13.82 -9.33
C ASN A 155 17.88 14.85 -8.29
N PHE A 156 16.57 14.92 -8.06
CA PHE A 156 15.96 15.75 -7.04
C PHE A 156 16.49 15.43 -5.63
N CYS A 157 16.49 14.15 -5.25
CA CYS A 157 16.97 13.75 -3.92
C CYS A 157 18.47 14.02 -3.75
N THR A 158 19.28 13.76 -4.79
CA THR A 158 20.72 14.02 -4.76
C THR A 158 21.05 15.51 -4.69
N TYR A 159 20.21 16.36 -5.27
CA TYR A 159 20.37 17.81 -5.19
C TYR A 159 20.10 18.34 -3.77
N ILE A 160 19.03 17.85 -3.13
CA ILE A 160 18.65 18.29 -1.78
C ILE A 160 19.58 17.72 -0.71
N ILE A 161 19.88 16.42 -0.79
CA ILE A 161 20.79 15.74 0.14
C ILE A 161 21.92 15.09 -0.68
N PRO A 162 22.96 15.86 -1.01
CA PRO A 162 24.15 15.34 -1.67
C PRO A 162 24.83 14.28 -0.82
N ARG A 163 25.39 13.27 -1.49
CA ARG A 163 26.24 12.24 -0.89
C ARG A 163 27.69 12.46 -1.24
#